data_AF-A0A7Y5H020-F1
#
_entry.id   AF-A0A7Y5H020-F1
#
_cell.length_a   1.000
_cell.length_b   1.000
_cell.length_c   1.000
_cell.angle_alpha   90.00
_cell.angle_beta   90.00
_cell.angle_gamma   90.00
#
_symmetry.space_group_name_H-M   'P 1'
#
loop_
_entity.id
_entity.type
_entity.pdbx_description
1 polymer ?
#
loop_
_entity_poly.entity_id
_entity_poly.type
_entity_poly.pdbx_seq_one_letter_code
_entity_poly.pdbx_strand_id
1 'polypeptide(L)'
;MNSERRQSKSTYARPVEGLMRISGLTYAQIARELGVSKSLVSKVILGQRNNAEIESALCVALDLPFSRLSGNADAIEQAYVRKLTEHELKQAQSRIESGLALLQSATTNESRLE
;
A
#
# COMPACT_ATOMS: atom_id res chain seq x y z
N MET A 1 16.39 3.62 -36.64
CA MET A 1 16.07 3.98 -35.24
C MET A 1 14.66 3.49 -34.93
N ASN A 2 14.50 2.26 -34.45
CA ASN A 2 13.20 1.78 -33.98
C ASN A 2 13.40 1.28 -32.55
N SER A 3 12.91 2.12 -31.64
CA SER A 3 13.00 2.08 -30.20
C SER A 3 12.68 0.70 -29.62
N GLU A 4 13.65 0.18 -28.88
CA GLU A 4 13.59 -0.99 -28.02
C GLU A 4 12.48 -0.84 -26.97
N ARG A 5 11.22 -1.08 -27.36
CA ARG A 5 10.13 -1.31 -26.40
C ARG A 5 10.22 -2.75 -25.89
N ARG A 6 11.35 -3.11 -25.27
CA ARG A 6 11.45 -4.34 -24.49
C ARG A 6 10.61 -4.13 -23.25
N GLN A 7 9.57 -4.95 -23.14
CA GLN A 7 8.72 -5.13 -21.97
C GLN A 7 9.60 -5.40 -20.74
N SER A 8 10.00 -4.35 -20.05
CA SER A 8 10.60 -4.47 -18.73
C SER A 8 9.45 -4.81 -17.77
N LYS A 9 9.53 -5.98 -17.12
CA LYS A 9 8.72 -6.31 -15.92
C LYS A 9 8.59 -5.03 -15.08
N SER A 10 7.38 -4.50 -14.91
CA SER A 10 7.24 -3.17 -14.30
C SER A 10 7.81 -3.19 -12.89
N THR A 11 8.90 -2.46 -12.67
CA THR A 11 9.61 -2.36 -11.39
C THR A 11 8.70 -1.93 -10.23
N TYR A 12 7.55 -1.32 -10.53
CA TYR A 12 6.62 -0.77 -9.54
C TYR A 12 5.44 -1.65 -9.14
N ALA A 13 5.21 -2.81 -9.79
CA ALA A 13 4.04 -3.64 -9.48
C ALA A 13 4.02 -4.10 -8.01
N ARG A 14 5.17 -4.59 -7.52
CA ARG A 14 5.31 -5.13 -6.16
C ARG A 14 5.07 -4.05 -5.09
N PRO A 15 5.66 -2.85 -5.17
CA PRO A 15 5.34 -1.75 -4.25
C PRO A 15 3.87 -1.34 -4.27
N VAL A 16 3.26 -1.24 -5.46
CA VAL A 16 1.84 -0.86 -5.60
C VAL A 16 0.94 -1.91 -4.95
N GLU A 17 1.21 -3.20 -5.16
CA GLU A 17 0.48 -4.29 -4.50
C GLU A 17 0.64 -4.26 -2.97
N GLY A 18 1.84 -3.97 -2.48
CA GLY A 18 2.10 -3.81 -1.04
C GLY A 18 1.30 -2.65 -0.44
N LEU A 19 1.28 -1.50 -1.11
CA LEU A 19 0.50 -0.33 -0.72
C LEU A 19 -1.00 -0.59 -0.74
N MET A 20 -1.50 -1.30 -1.76
CA MET A 20 -2.90 -1.72 -1.81
C MET A 20 -3.26 -2.59 -0.61
N ARG A 21 -2.39 -3.54 -0.23
CA ARG A 21 -2.60 -4.40 0.94
C ARG A 21 -2.65 -3.60 2.25
N ILE A 22 -1.70 -2.69 2.46
CA ILE A 22 -1.67 -1.82 3.65
C ILE A 22 -2.93 -0.95 3.72
N SER A 23 -3.41 -0.47 2.58
CA SER A 23 -4.58 0.41 2.48
C SER A 23 -5.91 -0.35 2.45
N GLY A 24 -5.91 -1.69 2.51
CA GLY A 24 -7.12 -2.51 2.43
C GLY A 24 -7.84 -2.46 1.07
N LEU A 25 -7.13 -2.07 0.01
CA LEU A 25 -7.66 -1.95 -1.35
C LEU A 25 -7.47 -3.23 -2.15
N THR A 26 -8.47 -3.58 -2.94
CA THR A 26 -8.45 -4.72 -3.85
C THR A 26 -8.58 -4.27 -5.30
N TYR A 27 -8.03 -5.07 -6.22
CA TYR A 27 -8.22 -4.88 -7.65
C TYR A 27 -9.71 -4.77 -8.06
N ALA A 28 -10.61 -5.47 -7.35
CA ALA A 28 -12.04 -5.45 -7.62
C ALA A 28 -12.70 -4.13 -7.20
N GLN A 29 -12.31 -3.57 -6.05
CA GLN A 29 -12.80 -2.27 -5.61
C GLN A 29 -12.39 -1.17 -6.58
N ILE A 30 -11.11 -1.15 -6.99
CA ILE A 30 -10.58 -0.16 -7.94
C ILE A 30 -11.27 -0.30 -9.30
N ALA A 31 -11.43 -1.53 -9.79
CA ALA A 31 -12.14 -1.79 -11.04
C ALA A 31 -13.59 -1.30 -11.01
N ARG A 32 -14.29 -1.56 -9.90
CA ARG A 32 -15.68 -1.11 -9.69
C ARG A 32 -15.80 0.41 -9.64
N GLU A 33 -14.90 1.07 -8.92
CA GLU A 33 -14.90 2.53 -8.78
C GLU A 33 -14.65 3.24 -10.11
N LEU A 34 -13.81 2.65 -10.97
CA LEU A 34 -13.48 3.20 -12.28
C LEU A 34 -14.37 2.70 -13.43
N GLY A 35 -15.32 1.79 -13.15
CA GLY A 35 -16.16 1.20 -14.19
C GLY A 35 -15.38 0.38 -15.24
N VAL A 36 -14.23 -0.19 -14.86
CA VAL A 36 -13.36 -0.98 -15.76
C VAL A 36 -13.29 -2.45 -15.35
N SER A 37 -12.72 -3.29 -16.21
CA SER A 37 -12.48 -4.70 -15.86
C SER A 37 -11.29 -4.85 -14.90
N LYS A 38 -11.38 -5.81 -13.96
CA LYS A 38 -10.28 -6.21 -13.07
C LYS A 38 -8.99 -6.56 -13.83
N SER A 39 -9.14 -7.20 -15.00
CA SER A 39 -8.00 -7.56 -15.86
C SER A 39 -7.28 -6.33 -16.39
N LEU A 40 -8.00 -5.26 -16.73
CA LEU A 40 -7.40 -4.01 -17.17
C LEU A 40 -6.58 -3.36 -16.04
N VAL A 41 -7.13 -3.31 -14.82
CA VAL A 41 -6.42 -2.79 -13.64
C VAL A 41 -5.13 -3.58 -13.38
N SER A 42 -5.20 -4.92 -13.44
CA SER A 42 -4.02 -5.78 -13.27
C SER A 42 -2.96 -5.53 -14.34
N LYS A 43 -3.35 -5.39 -15.61
CA LYS A 43 -2.41 -5.09 -16.70
C LYS A 43 -1.73 -3.73 -16.53
N VAL A 44 -2.44 -2.75 -15.97
CA VAL A 44 -1.87 -1.42 -15.67
C VAL A 44 -0.88 -1.48 -14.51
N ILE A 45 -1.24 -2.13 -13.41
CA ILE A 45 -0.35 -2.29 -12.24
C ILE A 45 0.93 -3.07 -12.60
N LEU A 46 0.81 -4.06 -13.48
CA LEU A 46 1.95 -4.83 -14.01
C LEU A 46 2.74 -4.10 -15.10
N GLY A 47 2.38 -2.85 -15.44
CA GLY A 47 2.96 -2.04 -16.51
C GLY A 47 2.91 -2.68 -17.89
N GLN A 48 1.99 -3.62 -18.10
CA GLN A 48 1.73 -4.27 -19.39
C GLN A 48 0.87 -3.39 -20.30
N ARG A 49 0.20 -2.39 -19.73
CA ARG A 49 -0.62 -1.42 -20.44
C ARG A 49 -0.57 -0.08 -19.72
N ASN A 50 -0.40 0.99 -20.47
CA ASN A 50 -0.47 2.34 -19.92
C ASN A 50 -1.92 2.82 -19.97
N ASN A 51 -2.43 3.34 -18.87
CA ASN A 51 -3.74 3.96 -18.81
C ASN A 51 -3.73 5.05 -17.75
N ALA A 52 -3.63 6.30 -18.20
CA ALA A 52 -3.49 7.46 -17.33
C ALA A 52 -4.66 7.62 -16.34
N GLU A 53 -5.88 7.20 -16.72
CA GLU A 53 -7.06 7.30 -15.84
C GLU A 53 -6.96 6.31 -14.67
N ILE A 54 -6.55 5.08 -14.95
CA ILE A 54 -6.32 4.06 -13.91
C ILE A 54 -5.09 4.43 -13.07
N GLU A 55 -4.03 4.92 -13.69
CA GLU A 55 -2.84 5.39 -12.97
C GLU A 55 -3.18 6.57 -12.05
N SER A 56 -3.96 7.55 -12.52
CA SER A 56 -4.42 8.67 -11.71
C SER A 56 -5.27 8.22 -10.53
N ALA A 57 -6.22 7.32 -10.77
CA ALA A 57 -7.06 6.77 -9.73
C ALA A 57 -6.26 5.99 -8.67
N LEU A 58 -5.27 5.21 -9.09
CA LEU A 58 -4.36 4.52 -8.17
C LEU A 58 -3.56 5.51 -7.34
N CYS A 59 -3.08 6.60 -7.95
CA CYS A 59 -2.38 7.65 -7.23
C CYS A 59 -3.26 8.31 -6.16
N VAL A 60 -4.53 8.62 -6.48
CA VAL A 60 -5.47 9.19 -5.51
C VAL A 60 -5.79 8.18 -4.41
N ALA A 61 -6.16 6.95 -4.77
CA ALA A 61 -6.58 5.94 -3.80
C ALA A 61 -5.46 5.49 -2.85
N LEU A 62 -4.21 5.51 -3.32
CA LEU A 62 -3.03 5.15 -2.52
C LEU A 62 -2.33 6.34 -1.89
N ASP A 63 -2.83 7.56 -2.10
CA ASP A 63 -2.22 8.82 -1.68
C ASP A 63 -0.74 8.89 -2.12
N LEU A 64 -0.52 8.71 -3.42
CA LEU A 64 0.78 8.76 -4.08
C LEU A 64 0.83 9.93 -5.04
N PRO A 65 1.95 10.68 -5.12
CA PRO A 65 2.08 11.74 -6.11
C PRO A 65 2.15 11.15 -7.54
N PHE A 66 1.39 11.75 -8.46
CA PHE A 66 1.18 11.30 -9.85
C PHE A 66 2.48 11.10 -10.66
N SER A 67 3.55 11.83 -10.30
CA SER A 67 4.89 11.72 -10.89
C SER A 67 5.58 10.36 -10.66
N ARG A 68 4.95 9.42 -9.95
CA ARG A 68 5.59 8.17 -9.52
C ARG A 68 5.25 6.93 -10.36
N LEU A 69 4.03 6.80 -10.90
CA LEU A 69 3.67 5.65 -11.74
C LEU A 69 4.34 5.69 -13.13
N SER A 70 4.59 6.90 -13.65
CA SER A 70 5.14 7.14 -14.99
C SER A 70 6.68 7.23 -15.02
N GLY A 71 7.38 6.30 -14.35
CA GLY A 71 8.81 6.07 -14.60
C GLY A 71 9.81 6.39 -13.48
N ASN A 72 9.36 6.62 -12.24
CA ASN A 72 10.26 6.76 -11.08
C ASN A 72 10.00 5.68 -10.02
N ALA A 73 10.52 4.47 -10.29
CA ALA A 73 10.32 3.29 -9.43
C ALA A 73 10.84 3.51 -8.00
N ASP A 74 11.96 4.20 -7.84
CA ASP A 74 12.57 4.49 -6.54
C ASP A 74 11.64 5.32 -5.66
N ALA A 75 10.92 6.26 -6.25
CA ALA A 75 9.97 7.08 -5.53
C ALA A 75 8.74 6.27 -5.04
N ILE A 76 8.29 5.25 -5.79
CA ILE A 76 7.24 4.34 -5.32
C ILE A 76 7.75 3.45 -4.20
N GLU A 77 8.96 2.90 -4.35
CA GLU A 77 9.60 2.08 -3.33
C GLU A 77 9.74 2.85 -2.00
N GLN A 78 10.18 4.11 -2.04
CA GLN A 78 10.29 4.96 -0.85
C GLN A 78 8.93 5.23 -0.18
N ALA A 79 7.86 5.46 -0.95
CA ALA A 79 6.52 5.61 -0.39
C ALA A 79 6.03 4.30 0.26
N TYR A 80 6.29 3.17 -0.39
CA TYR A 80 5.96 1.86 0.16
C TYR A 80 6.69 1.59 1.47
N VAL A 81 8.01 1.76 1.50
CA VAL A 81 8.82 1.58 2.72
C VAL A 81 8.33 2.50 3.84
N ARG A 82 8.05 3.77 3.54
CA ARG A 82 7.54 4.73 4.54
C ARG A 82 6.18 4.31 5.12
N LYS A 83 5.21 3.94 4.27
CA LYS A 83 3.89 3.51 4.76
C LYS A 83 3.98 2.19 5.53
N LEU A 84 4.87 1.29 5.12
CA LEU A 84 5.10 0.04 5.84
C LEU A 84 5.68 0.30 7.24
N THR A 85 6.70 1.13 7.36
CA THR A 85 7.30 1.46 8.67
C THR A 85 6.33 2.20 9.59
N GLU A 86 5.53 3.12 9.05
CA GLU A 86 4.46 3.80 9.81
C GLU A 86 3.43 2.79 10.33
N HIS A 87 3.03 1.82 9.51
CA HIS A 87 2.09 0.77 9.89
C HIS A 87 2.69 -0.19 10.94
N GLU A 88 3.93 -0.64 10.77
CA GLU A 88 4.63 -1.50 11.72
C GLU A 88 4.85 -0.80 13.08
N LEU A 89 5.21 0.50 13.06
CA LEU A 89 5.36 1.30 14.27
C LEU A 89 4.04 1.41 15.03
N LYS A 90 2.93 1.66 14.33
CA LYS A 90 1.60 1.74 14.93
C LYS A 90 1.19 0.40 15.56
N GLN A 91 1.49 -0.73 14.91
CA GLN A 91 1.25 -2.04 15.49
C GLN A 91 2.11 -2.29 16.74
N ALA A 92 3.38 -1.91 16.72
CA ALA A 92 4.26 -2.03 17.88
C ALA A 92 3.75 -1.20 19.07
N GLN A 93 3.34 0.06 18.83
CA GLN A 93 2.73 0.92 19.85
C GLN A 93 1.48 0.28 20.47
N SER A 94 0.55 -0.21 19.64
CA SER A 94 -0.67 -0.87 20.12
C SER A 94 -0.39 -2.10 20.99
N ARG A 95 0.67 -2.87 20.67
CA ARG A 95 1.09 -4.03 21.48
C ARG A 95 1.65 -3.59 22.83
N ILE A 96 2.44 -2.52 22.88
CA ILE A 96 2.98 -1.96 24.13
C ILE A 96 1.85 -1.45 25.02
N GLU A 97 0.92 -0.68 24.46
CA GLU A 97 -0.26 -0.15 25.19
C GLU A 97 -1.11 -1.28 25.77
N SER A 98 -1.38 -2.31 24.97
CA SER A 98 -2.12 -3.49 25.42
C SER A 98 -1.39 -4.23 26.55
N GLY A 99 -0.06 -4.38 26.45
CA GLY A 99 0.75 -5.01 27.50
C GLY A 99 0.77 -4.21 28.81
N LEU A 100 0.88 -2.88 28.72
CA LEU A 100 0.84 -2.00 29.89
C LEU A 100 -0.52 -2.06 30.59
N ALA A 101 -1.63 -2.08 29.84
CA ALA A 101 -2.96 -2.21 30.39
C ALA A 101 -3.15 -3.53 31.17
N LEU A 102 -2.61 -4.63 30.66
CA LEU A 102 -2.62 -5.93 31.36
C LEU A 102 -1.85 -5.86 32.68
N LEU A 103 -0.65 -5.27 32.68
CA LEU A 103 0.16 -5.13 33.90
C LEU A 103 -0.53 -4.25 34.95
N GLN A 104 -1.14 -3.13 34.55
CA GLN A 104 -1.91 -2.27 35.47
C GLN A 104 -3.13 -2.99 36.04
N SER A 105 -3.81 -3.82 35.26
CA SER A 105 -4.94 -4.61 35.74
C SER A 105 -4.51 -5.71 36.73
N ALA A 106 -3.32 -6.29 36.55
CA ALA A 106 -2.76 -7.29 37.45
C ALA A 106 -2.41 -6.69 38.82
N THR A 107 -1.70 -5.56 38.84
CA THR A 107 -1.32 -4.88 40.10
C THR A 107 -2.53 -4.35 40.87
N THR A 108 -3.56 -3.84 40.17
CA THR A 108 -4.79 -3.33 40.80
C THR A 108 -5.60 -4.45 41.47
N ASN A 109 -5.55 -5.68 40.96
CA ASN A 109 -6.21 -6.82 41.59
C ASN A 109 -5.45 -7.34 42.82
N GLU A 110 -4.11 -7.28 42.81
CA GLU A 110 -3.30 -7.65 43.97
C GLU A 110 -3.50 -6.68 45.15
N SER A 111 -3.60 -5.38 44.91
CA SER A 111 -3.86 -4.37 45.96
C SER A 111 -5.28 -4.39 46.56
N ARG A 112 -6.20 -5.22 46.02
CA ARG A 112 -7.59 -5.33 46.48
C ARG A 112 -7.84 -6.53 47.41
N LEU A 113 -6.85 -7.39 47.59
CA LEU A 113 -6.91 -8.61 48.39
C LEU A 113 -6.20 -8.47 49.75
N GLU A 114 -5.59 -7.33 50.04
CA GLU A 114 -5.10 -6.92 51.37
C GLU A 114 -6.09 -5.98 52.08
#